data_AF-A0A367Z3K5-F1
#
_entry.id   AF-A0A367Z3K5-F1
#
_cell.length_a   1.000
_cell.length_b   1.000
_cell.length_c   1.000
_cell.angle_alpha   90.00
_cell.angle_beta   90.00
_cell.angle_gamma   90.00
#
_symmetry.space_group_name_H-M   'P 1'
#
loop_
_entity.id
_entity.type
_entity.pdbx_description
1 polymer ?
#
loop_
_entity_poly.entity_id
_entity_poly.type
_entity_poly.pdbx_seq_one_letter_code
_entity_poly.pdbx_strand_id
1 'polypeptide(L)'
;MVVTNSGGDIRLQFPVILPDGSIVKSMEIFYIDTSTTANLTVWLTAYQPGVSSEDIVSVTSTGSTGAGSASSSEITHTIDNSANIYSLNYDWAGNTSSALQICGIRINYIDPFYSSFLPLVQ
;
A
#
# COMPACT_ATOMS: atom_id res chain seq x y z
N MET A 1 -7.43 -9.71 7.34
CA MET A 1 -8.15 -8.44 7.15
C MET A 1 -8.66 -8.01 8.51
N VAL A 2 -8.07 -6.97 9.08
CA VAL A 2 -8.55 -6.38 10.33
C VAL A 2 -9.18 -5.04 9.98
N VAL A 3 -10.41 -4.82 10.42
CA VAL A 3 -11.09 -3.52 10.34
C VAL A 3 -10.93 -2.85 11.70
N THR A 4 -10.14 -1.79 11.78
CA THR A 4 -10.00 -1.01 13.00
C THR A 4 -10.98 0.16 12.95
N ASN A 5 -11.85 0.25 13.95
CA ASN A 5 -12.76 1.38 14.13
C ASN A 5 -12.17 2.30 15.19
N SER A 6 -11.45 3.34 14.77
CA SER A 6 -11.03 4.41 15.66
C SER A 6 -11.91 5.64 15.40
N GLY A 7 -13.10 5.67 16.02
CA GLY A 7 -13.85 6.91 16.27
C GLY A 7 -14.26 7.77 15.06
N GLY A 8 -14.39 7.20 13.86
CA GLY A 8 -14.93 7.91 12.68
C GLY A 8 -14.39 7.40 11.34
N ASP A 9 -13.13 6.98 11.31
CA ASP A 9 -12.50 6.41 10.13
C ASP A 9 -12.52 4.89 10.21
N ILE A 10 -13.12 4.27 9.19
CA ILE A 10 -13.05 2.84 8.97
C ILE A 10 -11.85 2.63 8.04
N ARG A 11 -10.86 1.85 8.49
CA ARG A 11 -9.69 1.53 7.67
C ARG A 11 -9.57 0.04 7.46
N LEU A 12 -9.18 -0.35 6.24
CA LEU A 12 -8.75 -1.72 5.98
C LEU A 12 -7.24 -1.80 6.08
N GLN A 13 -6.78 -2.82 6.78
CA GLN A 13 -5.37 -3.09 6.94
C GLN A 13 -5.01 -4.47 6.37
N PHE A 14 -3.95 -4.50 5.54
CA PHE A 14 -3.42 -5.70 4.91
C PHE A 14 -1.90 -5.81 5.17
N PRO A 15 -1.41 -6.94 5.70
CA PRO A 15 0.02 -7.12 5.91
C PRO A 15 0.74 -7.18 4.55
N VAL A 16 1.91 -6.55 4.48
CA VAL A 16 2.79 -6.62 3.32
C VAL A 16 3.89 -7.62 3.60
N ILE A 17 3.98 -8.66 2.76
CA ILE A 17 4.99 -9.71 2.88
C ILE A 17 5.94 -9.55 1.69
N LEU A 18 7.02 -8.80 1.92
CA LEU A 18 8.11 -8.66 0.96
C LEU A 18 9.40 -9.24 1.59
N PRO A 19 10.29 -9.84 0.79
CA PRO A 19 11.59 -10.29 1.26
C PRO A 19 12.36 -9.15 1.94
N ASP A 20 13.08 -9.49 3.01
CA ASP A 20 14.00 -8.54 3.66
C ASP A 20 15.06 -8.05 2.67
N GLY A 21 15.36 -6.75 2.68
CA GLY A 21 16.27 -6.11 1.74
C GLY A 21 15.66 -5.76 0.37
N SER A 22 14.38 -6.05 0.12
CA SER A 22 13.68 -5.61 -1.10
C SER A 22 13.65 -4.07 -1.18
N ILE A 23 13.80 -3.52 -2.39
CA ILE A 23 13.70 -2.06 -2.61
C ILE A 23 12.36 -1.75 -3.25
N VAL A 24 11.46 -1.10 -2.51
CA VAL A 24 10.20 -0.59 -3.03
C VAL A 24 10.46 0.63 -3.91
N LYS A 25 9.87 0.63 -5.10
CA LYS A 25 10.02 1.67 -6.11
C LYS A 25 8.77 2.49 -6.34
N SER A 26 7.59 1.87 -6.34
CA SER A 26 6.33 2.60 -6.46
C SER A 26 5.17 1.76 -5.96
N MET A 27 4.06 2.45 -5.69
CA MET A 27 2.77 1.84 -5.40
C MET A 27 1.75 2.33 -6.44
N GLU A 28 0.92 1.41 -6.92
CA GLU A 28 -0.20 1.70 -7.82
C GLU A 28 -1.49 1.15 -7.20
N ILE A 29 -2.57 1.90 -7.34
CA ILE A 29 -3.91 1.50 -6.92
C ILE A 29 -4.82 1.43 -8.14
N PHE A 30 -5.72 0.45 -8.14
CA PHE A 30 -6.80 0.30 -9.10
C PHE A 30 -8.12 0.49 -8.35
N TYR A 31 -8.97 1.39 -8.82
CA TYR A 31 -10.15 1.81 -8.08
C TYR A 31 -11.35 2.10 -8.96
N ILE A 32 -12.52 2.14 -8.33
CA ILE A 32 -13.71 2.83 -8.83
C ILE A 32 -13.98 4.01 -7.90
N ASP A 33 -13.93 5.22 -8.45
CA ASP A 33 -14.21 6.46 -7.76
C ASP A 33 -15.17 7.33 -8.57
N THR A 34 -16.45 7.26 -8.20
CA THR A 34 -17.51 8.11 -8.74
C THR A 34 -17.88 9.24 -7.78
N SER A 35 -17.12 9.43 -6.71
CA SER A 35 -17.38 10.44 -5.69
C SER A 35 -16.89 11.81 -6.17
N THR A 36 -17.65 12.86 -5.83
CA THR A 36 -17.28 14.27 -6.10
C THR A 36 -16.78 14.99 -4.85
N THR A 37 -16.94 14.38 -3.67
CA THR A 37 -16.70 15.02 -2.36
C THR A 37 -15.61 14.34 -1.53
N ALA A 38 -15.18 13.14 -1.92
CA ALA A 38 -14.21 12.31 -1.21
C ALA A 38 -13.41 11.47 -2.20
N ASN A 39 -12.15 11.23 -1.89
CA ASN A 39 -11.27 10.30 -2.61
C ASN A 39 -10.81 9.23 -1.62
N LEU A 40 -10.53 8.03 -2.11
CA LEU A 40 -9.90 7.00 -1.30
C LEU A 40 -8.38 7.21 -1.27
N THR A 41 -7.74 6.79 -0.19
CA THR A 41 -6.27 6.83 -0.07
C THR A 41 -5.74 5.50 0.46
N VAL A 42 -4.61 5.08 -0.08
CA VAL A 42 -3.85 3.91 0.37
C VAL A 42 -2.47 4.38 0.81
N TRP A 43 -2.02 3.92 1.97
CA TRP A 43 -0.67 4.13 2.48
C TRP A 43 0.06 2.80 2.63
N LEU A 44 1.35 2.80 2.31
CA LEU A 44 2.29 1.80 2.80
C LEU A 44 2.93 2.35 4.08
N THR A 45 2.68 1.71 5.21
CA THR A 45 3.11 2.17 6.52
C THR A 45 4.04 1.16 7.17
N ALA A 46 5.15 1.66 7.74
CA ALA A 46 6.04 0.91 8.61
C ALA A 46 5.62 1.08 10.07
N TYR A 47 5.57 -0.04 10.79
CA TYR A 47 5.32 -0.07 12.22
C TYR A 47 6.54 -0.64 12.95
N GLN A 48 7.12 0.17 13.84
CA GLN A 48 8.20 -0.25 14.73
C GLN A 48 7.69 -0.32 16.18
N PRO A 49 7.97 -1.41 16.92
CA PRO A 49 7.61 -1.48 18.33
C PRO A 49 8.23 -0.34 19.15
N GLY A 50 7.41 0.38 19.91
CA GLY A 50 7.87 1.46 20.79
C GLY A 50 8.14 2.81 20.10
N VAL A 51 7.87 2.92 18.80
CA VAL A 51 8.01 4.16 18.01
C VAL A 51 6.68 4.45 17.29
N SER A 52 6.46 5.71 16.88
CA SER A 52 5.35 6.08 16.01
C SER A 52 5.46 5.40 14.65
N SER A 53 4.32 5.06 14.05
CA SER A 53 4.27 4.54 12.67
C SER A 53 4.70 5.60 11.65
N GLU A 54 5.31 5.16 10.55
CA GLU A 54 5.77 6.02 9.46
C GLU A 54 5.10 5.62 8.15
N ASP A 55 4.47 6.57 7.46
CA ASP A 55 3.92 6.37 6.12
C ASP A 55 5.01 6.58 5.07
N ILE A 56 5.41 5.50 4.41
CA ILE A 56 6.49 5.49 3.41
C ILE A 56 6.03 6.12 2.11
N VAL A 57 4.82 5.77 1.67
CA VAL A 57 4.21 6.28 0.44
C VAL A 57 2.69 6.21 0.53
N SER A 58 2.04 7.22 -0.05
CA SER A 58 0.59 7.28 -0.18
C SER A 58 0.17 7.47 -1.62
N VAL A 59 -0.95 6.86 -2.00
CA VAL A 59 -1.60 7.09 -3.29
C VAL A 59 -3.09 7.34 -3.06
N THR A 60 -3.58 8.43 -3.65
CA THR A 60 -4.97 8.88 -3.55
C THR A 60 -5.64 8.73 -4.91
N SER A 61 -6.90 8.28 -4.93
CA SER A 61 -7.69 8.24 -6.15
C SER A 61 -8.02 9.64 -6.65
N THR A 62 -8.39 9.73 -7.92
CA THR A 62 -8.93 10.97 -8.50
C THR A 62 -10.41 10.79 -8.74
N GLY A 63 -11.23 11.52 -7.97
CA GLY A 63 -12.68 11.42 -8.02
C GLY A 63 -13.32 11.72 -9.38
N SER A 64 -14.58 11.27 -9.51
CA SER A 64 -15.48 11.57 -10.64
C SER A 64 -15.10 10.98 -12.00
N THR A 65 -14.16 10.04 -12.04
CA THR A 65 -13.72 9.38 -13.30
C THR A 65 -14.25 7.96 -13.45
N GLY A 66 -14.89 7.41 -12.41
CA GLY A 66 -15.33 6.02 -12.41
C GLY A 66 -14.14 5.09 -12.18
N ALA A 67 -13.95 4.09 -13.04
CA ALA A 67 -12.82 3.16 -12.93
C ALA A 67 -11.51 3.83 -13.37
N GLY A 68 -10.45 3.68 -12.59
CA GLY A 68 -9.14 4.26 -12.90
C GLY A 68 -8.00 3.61 -12.14
N SER A 69 -6.79 4.10 -12.41
CA SER A 69 -5.61 3.81 -11.61
C SER A 69 -4.84 5.09 -11.28
N ALA A 70 -4.13 5.06 -10.17
CA ALA A 70 -3.22 6.12 -9.75
C ALA A 70 -1.94 5.48 -9.21
N SER A 71 -0.82 6.16 -9.42
CA SER A 71 0.50 5.68 -9.01
C SER A 71 1.22 6.74 -8.21
N SER A 72 2.06 6.31 -7.26
CA SER A 72 2.97 7.19 -6.55
C SER A 72 4.07 7.71 -7.46
N SER A 73 4.76 8.76 -7.02
CA SER A 73 6.11 9.04 -7.51
C SER A 73 7.05 7.87 -7.21
N GLU A 74 8.17 7.79 -7.94
CA GLU A 74 9.21 6.83 -7.60
C GLU A 74 9.76 7.13 -6.19
N ILE A 75 9.89 6.08 -5.39
CA ILE A 75 10.51 6.11 -4.07
C ILE A 75 11.72 5.16 -4.07
N THR A 76 12.54 5.24 -3.04
CA THR A 76 13.59 4.26 -2.79
C THR A 76 13.56 3.93 -1.31
N HIS A 77 12.80 2.90 -0.97
CA HIS A 77 12.64 2.42 0.40
C HIS A 77 13.08 0.97 0.50
N THR A 78 13.99 0.66 1.41
CA THR A 78 14.46 -0.71 1.65
C THR A 78 13.65 -1.35 2.76
N ILE A 79 13.14 -2.55 2.51
CA ILE A 79 12.43 -3.37 3.49
C ILE A 79 13.41 -3.90 4.54
N ASP A 80 13.16 -3.59 5.80
CA ASP A 80 13.84 -4.14 6.98
C ASP A 80 12.79 -4.79 7.89
N ASN A 81 12.61 -6.09 7.71
CA ASN A 81 11.67 -6.91 8.48
C ASN A 81 12.20 -7.24 9.89
N SER A 82 13.46 -6.93 10.20
CA SER A 82 14.04 -7.14 11.54
C SER A 82 13.60 -6.04 12.51
N ALA A 83 13.44 -4.82 12.00
CA ALA A 83 13.04 -3.65 12.77
C ALA A 83 11.55 -3.29 12.60
N ASN A 84 10.95 -3.59 11.44
CA ASN A 84 9.63 -3.07 11.07
C ASN A 84 8.65 -4.15 10.62
N ILE A 85 7.37 -3.87 10.81
CA ILE A 85 6.26 -4.58 10.19
C ILE A 85 5.62 -3.64 9.17
N TYR A 86 5.50 -4.08 7.93
CA TYR A 86 4.92 -3.28 6.86
C TYR A 86 3.45 -3.65 6.64
N SER A 87 2.61 -2.64 6.46
CA SER A 87 1.20 -2.82 6.17
C SER A 87 0.68 -1.82 5.16
N LEU A 88 -0.25 -2.27 4.33
CA LEU A 88 -1.10 -1.40 3.54
C LEU A 88 -2.28 -0.98 4.39
N ASN A 89 -2.51 0.33 4.47
CA ASN A 89 -3.67 0.94 5.10
C ASN A 89 -4.51 1.59 4.02
N TYR A 90 -5.81 1.36 4.04
CA TYR A 90 -6.75 1.90 3.08
C TYR A 90 -7.87 2.63 3.81
N ASP A 91 -8.17 3.84 3.36
CA ASP A 91 -9.18 4.72 3.93
C ASP A 91 -10.13 5.22 2.84
N TRP A 92 -11.43 5.16 3.16
CA TRP A 92 -12.52 5.64 2.35
C TRP A 92 -12.89 7.11 2.61
N ALA A 93 -12.11 7.82 3.43
CA ALA A 93 -12.42 9.17 3.90
C ALA A 93 -13.85 9.25 4.50
N GLY A 94 -14.22 8.24 5.28
CA GLY A 94 -15.55 8.11 5.88
C GLY A 94 -16.70 7.78 4.92
N ASN A 95 -16.45 7.57 3.62
CA ASN A 95 -17.47 7.29 2.63
C ASN A 95 -17.59 5.79 2.32
N THR A 96 -18.54 5.12 2.98
CA THR A 96 -18.82 3.68 2.82
C THR A 96 -19.77 3.35 1.67
N SER A 97 -20.07 4.32 0.81
CA SER A 97 -20.89 4.13 -0.39
C SER A 97 -20.17 3.26 -1.42
N SER A 98 -20.95 2.65 -2.33
CA SER A 98 -20.42 2.00 -3.53
C SER A 98 -19.70 2.96 -4.49
N ALA A 99 -19.69 4.26 -4.19
CA ALA A 99 -18.98 5.29 -4.96
C ALA A 99 -17.45 5.22 -4.83
N LEU A 100 -16.92 4.64 -3.75
CA LEU A 100 -15.49 4.43 -3.53
C LEU A 100 -15.21 2.94 -3.33
N GLN A 101 -14.50 2.33 -4.28
CA GLN A 101 -14.13 0.92 -4.21
C GLN A 101 -12.66 0.73 -4.58
N ILE A 102 -11.96 -0.07 -3.79
CA ILE A 102 -10.63 -0.56 -4.15
C ILE A 102 -10.77 -1.87 -4.94
N CYS A 103 -10.19 -1.91 -6.13
CA CYS A 103 -10.19 -3.09 -7.00
C CYS A 103 -8.86 -3.86 -6.90
N GLY A 104 -7.78 -3.18 -6.54
CA GLY A 104 -6.49 -3.81 -6.34
C GLY A 104 -5.40 -2.81 -5.95
N ILE A 105 -4.32 -3.33 -5.38
CA ILE A 105 -3.12 -2.56 -5.03
C ILE A 105 -1.92 -3.35 -5.56
N ARG A 106 -0.97 -2.67 -6.19
CA ARG A 106 0.29 -3.23 -6.68
C ARG A 106 1.45 -2.47 -6.08
N ILE A 107 2.44 -3.21 -5.58
CA ILE A 107 3.72 -2.66 -5.15
C ILE A 107 4.78 -3.13 -6.15
N ASN A 108 5.49 -2.18 -6.76
CA ASN A 108 6.65 -2.48 -7.59
C ASN A 108 7.89 -2.45 -6.71
N TYR A 109 8.62 -3.56 -6.67
CA TYR A 109 9.84 -3.69 -5.88
C TYR A 109 10.91 -4.44 -6.65
N ILE A 110 12.15 -4.22 -6.24
CA ILE A 110 13.33 -4.97 -6.70
C ILE A 110 13.65 -5.99 -5.61
N ASP A 111 13.77 -7.25 -6.00
CA ASP A 111 14.15 -8.31 -5.08
C ASP A 111 15.52 -8.03 -4.46
N PRO A 112 15.72 -8.39 -3.18
CA PRO A 112 17.05 -8.40 -2.60
C PRO A 112 17.93 -9.34 -3.42
N PHE A 113 19.13 -8.91 -3.74
CA PHE A 113 20.13 -9.75 -4.41
C PHE A 113 20.56 -10.88 -3.46
N TYR A 114 19.77 -11.96 -3.42
CA TYR A 114 20.26 -13.27 -3.01
C TYR A 114 20.57 -14.01 -4.31
N SER A 115 21.84 -14.26 -4.60
CA SER A 115 22.26 -15.06 -5.75
C SER A 115 21.61 -16.43 -5.72
N SER A 116 20.41 -16.56 -6.29
CA SER A 116 19.89 -17.85 -6.72
C SER A 116 20.62 -18.21 -8.01
N PHE A 117 21.79 -18.83 -7.86
CA PHE A 117 22.40 -19.52 -8.99
C PHE A 117 21.41 -20.60 -9.44
N LEU A 118 20.88 -20.49 -10.66
CA LEU A 118 20.23 -21.61 -11.31
C LEU A 118 21.25 -22.75 -11.38
N PRO A 119 20.88 -24.00 -11.05
CA PRO A 119 21.80 -25.11 -11.15
C PRO A 119 22.32 -25.21 -12.58
N LEU A 120 23.64 -25.22 -12.71
CA LEU A 120 24.32 -25.47 -13.98
C LEU A 120 23.98 -26.89 -14.42
N VAL A 121 23.18 -27.04 -15.48
CA VAL A 121 23.06 -28.32 -16.17
C VAL A 121 24.31 -28.48 -17.01
N GLN A 122 25.23 -29.32 -16.55
CA GLN A 122 26.30 -29.88 -17.38
C GLN A 122 25.88 -31.24 -17.92
#